data_AF-A0A2H3IW31-F1
#
_entry.id   AF-A0A2H3IW31-F1
#
_cell.length_a   1.000
_cell.length_b   1.000
_cell.length_c   1.000
_cell.angle_alpha   90.00
_cell.angle_beta   90.00
_cell.angle_gamma   90.00
#
_symmetry.space_group_name_H-M   'P 1'
#
loop_
_entity.id
_entity.type
_entity.pdbx_description
1 polymer ?
#
loop_
_entity_poly.entity_id
_entity_poly.type
_entity_poly.pdbx_seq_one_letter_code
_entity_poly.pdbx_strand_id
1 'polypeptide(L)'
;MAQENWDHGWERLLWKQKSYPDNFVPKSFLSSLRQNPNFRPYTYLQLVISACAITQHLSTIIIFLDVFARLYDGALDARILIWASVLSFGVGFASASLLDLRTDHIASLTGSKAKTVKSSILVFLALMSLSPVLRTLTAATSSDSIWALSACLFVLNALLADYTALQPELHRHRRLTSVLSMNAAISSAVVLASRLPSDLAVFALLLMAIQLFALFPPLRRRLQTCPVLVQILITTALGGSSLALTLPLSTPATILITVSFIFVTFVAPGVLVWAQKYKNEIRGTWDPAVPKINNAATFS
;
A
#
# COMPACT_ATOMS: atom_id res chain seq x y z
N MET A 1 -23.86 -54.78 -26.65
CA MET A 1 -23.42 -55.06 -25.26
C MET A 1 -21.90 -54.83 -25.11
N ALA A 2 -21.35 -53.71 -25.61
CA ALA A 2 -19.88 -53.48 -25.67
C ALA A 2 -19.48 -52.02 -25.35
N GLN A 3 -20.27 -51.34 -24.52
CA GLN A 3 -20.07 -49.91 -24.24
C GLN A 3 -19.80 -49.58 -22.76
N GLU A 4 -19.71 -50.61 -21.92
CA GLU A 4 -19.61 -50.48 -20.46
C GLU A 4 -18.16 -50.58 -19.93
N ASN A 5 -17.19 -51.02 -20.74
CA ASN A 5 -15.82 -51.32 -20.26
C ASN A 5 -14.75 -50.26 -20.59
N TRP A 6 -15.09 -49.18 -21.31
CA TRP A 6 -14.08 -48.22 -21.80
C TRP A 6 -13.47 -47.33 -20.71
N ASP A 7 -14.19 -47.10 -19.61
CA ASP A 7 -13.70 -46.24 -18.52
C ASP A 7 -12.61 -46.93 -17.66
N HIS A 8 -12.47 -48.25 -17.72
CA HIS A 8 -11.53 -49.00 -16.87
C HIS A 8 -10.09 -49.06 -17.40
N GLY A 9 -9.85 -48.76 -18.68
CA GLY A 9 -8.51 -48.83 -19.29
C GLY A 9 -7.92 -47.48 -19.72
N TRP A 10 -8.68 -46.39 -19.60
CA TRP A 10 -8.23 -45.07 -20.02
C TRP A 10 -7.50 -44.34 -18.88
N GLU A 11 -6.23 -44.02 -19.09
CA GLU A 11 -5.38 -43.29 -18.13
C GLU A 11 -5.10 -41.86 -18.61
N ARG A 12 -4.96 -40.89 -17.71
CA ARG A 12 -4.70 -39.47 -18.03
C ARG A 12 -3.22 -39.12 -18.24
N LEU A 13 -2.53 -39.93 -19.03
CA LEU A 13 -1.10 -39.74 -19.33
C LEU A 13 -0.91 -39.33 -20.79
N LEU A 14 -0.48 -38.10 -21.07
CA LEU A 14 -0.28 -37.59 -22.43
C LEU A 14 0.96 -38.19 -23.12
N TRP A 15 1.92 -38.68 -22.35
CA TRP A 15 3.21 -39.19 -22.83
C TRP A 15 3.21 -40.71 -23.13
N LYS A 16 2.15 -41.43 -22.78
CA LYS A 16 2.01 -42.88 -23.02
C LYS A 16 1.28 -43.09 -24.34
N GLN A 17 1.83 -43.88 -25.25
CA GLN A 17 1.17 -44.23 -26.51
C GLN A 17 -0.05 -45.12 -26.21
N LYS A 18 -1.23 -44.76 -26.73
CA LYS A 18 -2.51 -45.40 -26.42
C LYS A 18 -3.21 -45.87 -27.70
N SER A 19 -4.10 -46.84 -27.54
CA SER A 19 -4.95 -47.39 -28.61
C SER A 19 -6.14 -46.48 -28.99
N TYR A 20 -6.26 -45.32 -28.35
CA TYR A 20 -7.35 -44.36 -28.56
C TYR A 20 -6.87 -43.22 -29.45
N PRO A 21 -7.73 -42.65 -30.31
CA PRO A 21 -7.37 -41.49 -31.11
C PRO A 21 -7.09 -40.28 -30.21
N ASP A 22 -6.25 -39.35 -30.67
CA ASP A 22 -5.77 -38.20 -29.86
C ASP A 22 -6.90 -37.29 -29.36
N ASN A 23 -8.05 -37.28 -30.04
CA ASN A 23 -9.25 -36.51 -29.69
C ASN A 23 -10.26 -37.30 -28.82
N PHE A 24 -9.91 -38.49 -28.33
CA PHE A 24 -10.80 -39.30 -27.52
C PHE A 24 -11.05 -38.66 -26.13
N VAL A 25 -12.31 -38.42 -25.83
CA VAL A 25 -12.78 -37.91 -24.53
C VAL A 25 -13.67 -38.98 -23.88
N PRO A 26 -13.34 -39.48 -22.67
CA PRO A 26 -14.15 -40.49 -22.00
C PRO A 26 -15.48 -39.89 -21.52
N LYS A 27 -16.51 -40.73 -21.37
CA LYS A 27 -17.84 -40.29 -20.89
C LYS A 27 -17.78 -39.76 -19.45
N SER A 28 -16.87 -40.30 -18.64
CA SER A 28 -16.54 -39.85 -17.28
C SER A 28 -15.74 -38.52 -17.22
N PHE A 29 -15.47 -37.88 -18.36
CA PHE A 29 -14.70 -36.63 -18.40
C PHE A 29 -15.39 -35.50 -17.62
N LEU A 30 -16.66 -35.23 -17.92
CA LEU A 30 -17.41 -34.14 -17.29
C LEU A 30 -17.73 -34.43 -15.81
N SER A 31 -17.83 -35.70 -15.41
CA SER A 31 -18.05 -36.06 -14.00
C SER A 31 -16.85 -35.75 -13.10
N SER A 32 -15.67 -35.47 -13.68
CA SER A 32 -14.47 -35.08 -12.93
C SER A 32 -14.28 -33.56 -12.77
N LEU A 33 -15.20 -32.74 -13.30
CA LEU A 33 -15.17 -31.29 -13.11
C LEU A 33 -15.49 -30.95 -11.65
N ARG A 34 -14.58 -30.22 -11.00
CA ARG A 34 -14.78 -29.66 -9.68
C ARG A 34 -15.02 -28.17 -9.80
N GLN A 35 -16.12 -27.70 -9.24
CA GLN A 35 -16.38 -26.28 -9.09
C GLN A 35 -15.67 -25.78 -7.83
N ASN A 36 -14.94 -24.68 -7.95
CA ASN A 36 -14.34 -23.94 -6.85
C ASN A 36 -13.45 -24.79 -5.90
N PRO A 37 -12.57 -25.70 -6.39
CA PRO A 37 -11.81 -26.61 -5.53
C PRO A 37 -10.84 -25.91 -4.57
N ASN A 38 -10.43 -24.67 -4.87
CA ASN A 38 -9.52 -23.86 -4.04
C ASN A 38 -10.23 -22.67 -3.38
N PHE A 39 -11.56 -22.73 -3.20
CA PHE A 39 -12.29 -21.61 -2.61
C PHE A 39 -12.00 -21.48 -1.12
N ARG A 40 -11.39 -20.34 -0.75
CA ARG A 40 -11.19 -19.93 0.63
C ARG A 40 -12.06 -18.69 0.86
N PRO A 41 -13.21 -18.80 1.55
CA PRO A 41 -14.08 -17.65 1.78
C PRO A 41 -13.37 -16.63 2.68
N TYR A 42 -13.43 -15.36 2.29
CA TYR A 42 -12.99 -14.30 3.20
C TYR A 42 -14.10 -14.03 4.22
N THR A 43 -13.72 -13.92 5.48
CA THR A 43 -14.64 -13.44 6.53
C THR A 43 -14.71 -11.92 6.49
N TYR A 44 -15.90 -11.36 6.76
CA TYR A 44 -16.12 -9.91 6.75
C TYR A 44 -15.13 -9.18 7.67
N LEU A 45 -14.94 -9.68 8.90
CA LEU A 45 -14.06 -9.07 9.89
C LEU A 45 -12.60 -9.02 9.41
N GLN A 46 -12.08 -10.09 8.80
CA GLN A 46 -10.72 -10.10 8.26
C GLN A 46 -10.55 -9.09 7.12
N LEU A 47 -11.57 -8.90 6.28
CA LEU A 47 -11.56 -7.87 5.23
C LEU A 47 -11.59 -6.46 5.81
N VAL A 48 -12.38 -6.21 6.87
CA VAL A 48 -12.41 -4.92 7.58
C VAL A 48 -11.04 -4.61 8.18
N ILE A 49 -10.42 -5.56 8.88
CA ILE A 49 -9.05 -5.39 9.42
C ILE A 49 -8.05 -5.12 8.29
N SER A 50 -8.17 -5.81 7.16
CA SER A 50 -7.29 -5.58 6.02
C SER A 50 -7.50 -4.19 5.40
N ALA A 51 -8.76 -3.71 5.36
CA ALA A 51 -9.12 -2.38 4.86
C ALA A 51 -8.65 -1.24 5.77
N CYS A 52 -8.31 -1.50 7.04
CA CYS A 52 -7.67 -0.53 7.91
C CYS A 52 -6.37 0.02 7.31
N ALA A 53 -5.57 -0.83 6.64
CA ALA A 53 -4.33 -0.41 5.98
C ALA A 53 -4.57 0.67 4.91
N ILE A 54 -5.66 0.53 4.15
CA ILE A 54 -6.07 1.48 3.10
C ILE A 54 -6.50 2.79 3.76
N THR A 55 -7.35 2.68 4.78
CA THR A 55 -7.87 3.83 5.53
C THR A 55 -6.73 4.64 6.18
N GLN A 56 -5.73 3.97 6.75
CA GLN A 56 -4.53 4.60 7.31
C GLN A 56 -3.77 5.38 6.23
N HIS A 57 -3.59 4.82 5.03
CA HIS A 57 -2.89 5.53 3.96
C HIS A 57 -3.65 6.74 3.45
N LEU A 58 -4.96 6.61 3.22
CA LEU A 58 -5.81 7.74 2.83
C LEU A 58 -5.76 8.83 3.90
N SER A 59 -5.81 8.45 5.18
CA SER A 59 -5.65 9.39 6.31
C SER A 59 -4.30 10.11 6.25
N THR A 60 -3.19 9.43 5.93
CA THR A 60 -1.89 10.11 5.79
C THR A 60 -1.83 11.11 4.65
N ILE A 61 -2.51 10.82 3.52
CA ILE A 61 -2.60 11.77 2.40
C ILE A 61 -3.42 12.99 2.82
N ILE A 62 -4.56 12.79 3.47
CA ILE A 62 -5.43 13.89 3.91
C ILE A 62 -4.72 14.75 4.97
N ILE A 63 -4.09 14.14 5.98
CA ILE A 63 -3.31 14.87 6.98
C ILE A 63 -2.22 15.72 6.31
N PHE A 64 -1.52 15.17 5.32
CA PHE A 64 -0.52 15.93 4.56
C PHE A 64 -1.14 17.14 3.85
N LEU A 65 -2.28 16.96 3.17
CA LEU A 65 -3.00 18.03 2.47
C LEU A 65 -3.54 19.10 3.44
N ASP A 66 -4.08 18.71 4.59
CA ASP A 66 -4.55 19.64 5.62
C ASP A 66 -3.41 20.48 6.21
N VAL A 67 -2.26 19.84 6.48
CA VAL A 67 -1.05 20.54 6.93
C VAL A 67 -0.54 21.51 5.85
N PHE A 68 -0.52 21.07 4.60
CA PHE A 68 -0.17 21.94 3.47
C PHE A 68 -1.10 23.14 3.37
N ALA A 69 -2.41 22.95 3.42
CA ALA A 69 -3.40 24.03 3.33
C ALA A 69 -3.21 25.06 4.46
N ARG A 70 -2.97 24.60 5.69
CA ARG A 70 -2.70 25.50 6.82
C ARG A 70 -1.37 26.25 6.71
N LEU A 71 -0.34 25.64 6.12
CA LEU A 71 0.91 26.34 5.82
C LEU A 71 0.72 27.36 4.70
N TYR A 72 -0.08 27.03 3.69
CA TYR A 72 -0.39 27.90 2.55
C TYR A 72 -1.17 29.14 2.99
N ASP A 73 -2.17 28.96 3.87
CA ASP A 73 -2.97 30.06 4.45
C ASP A 73 -2.24 30.83 5.56
N GLY A 74 -1.04 30.39 5.96
CA GLY A 74 -0.26 31.00 7.05
C GLY A 74 -0.82 30.76 8.45
N ALA A 75 -1.79 29.86 8.61
CA ALA A 75 -2.41 29.51 9.89
C ALA A 75 -1.53 28.60 10.78
N LEU A 76 -0.57 27.89 10.18
CA LEU A 76 0.37 27.02 10.89
C LEU A 76 1.80 27.56 10.76
N ASP A 77 2.49 27.77 11.88
CA ASP A 77 3.92 28.08 11.86
C ASP A 77 4.74 26.81 11.53
N ALA A 78 5.59 26.91 10.51
CA ALA A 78 6.48 25.85 10.09
C ALA A 78 7.44 25.38 11.19
N ARG A 79 7.79 26.23 12.18
CA ARG A 79 8.61 25.81 13.34
C ARG A 79 7.92 24.74 14.17
N ILE A 80 6.62 24.90 14.40
CA ILE A 80 5.81 23.93 15.16
C ILE A 80 5.80 22.60 14.40
N LEU A 81 5.64 22.66 13.07
CA LEU A 81 5.64 21.47 12.22
C LEU A 81 7.00 20.75 12.25
N ILE A 82 8.13 21.47 12.28
CA ILE A 82 9.47 20.87 12.40
C ILE A 82 9.61 20.13 13.73
N TRP A 83 9.24 20.76 14.86
CA TRP A 83 9.29 20.09 16.16
C TRP A 83 8.37 18.87 16.24
N ALA A 84 7.15 18.99 15.70
CA ALA A 84 6.23 17.87 15.59
C ALA A 84 6.81 16.73 14.73
N SER A 85 7.49 17.06 13.63
CA SER A 85 8.17 16.10 12.76
C SER A 85 9.34 15.41 13.48
N VAL A 86 10.15 16.15 14.23
CA VAL A 86 11.26 15.58 15.03
C VAL A 86 10.71 14.61 16.08
N LEU A 87 9.64 15.00 16.79
CA LEU A 87 8.97 14.14 17.76
C LEU A 87 8.39 12.87 17.11
N SER A 88 7.68 13.04 15.98
CA SER A 88 7.11 11.94 15.19
C SER A 88 8.18 10.95 14.73
N PHE A 89 9.34 11.44 14.26
CA PHE A 89 10.48 10.60 13.92
C PHE A 89 11.02 9.83 15.13
N GLY A 90 11.14 10.48 16.30
CA GLY A 90 11.56 9.83 17.54
C GLY A 90 10.61 8.71 17.96
N VAL A 91 9.30 8.96 17.93
CA VAL A 91 8.26 7.96 18.22
C VAL A 91 8.30 6.81 17.21
N GLY A 92 8.46 7.11 15.92
CA GLY A 92 8.62 6.11 14.87
C GLY A 92 9.85 5.24 15.08
N PHE A 93 10.99 5.83 15.41
CA PHE A 93 12.23 5.11 15.71
C PHE A 93 12.13 4.25 16.97
N ALA A 94 11.48 4.75 18.02
CA ALA A 94 11.23 4.00 19.25
C ALA A 94 10.29 2.81 19.01
N SER A 95 9.19 3.02 18.27
CA SER A 95 8.26 1.94 17.92
C SER A 95 8.91 0.87 17.05
N ALA A 96 9.72 1.24 16.05
CA ALA A 96 10.52 0.30 15.27
C ALA A 96 11.49 -0.50 16.15
N SER A 97 12.18 0.19 17.07
CA SER A 97 13.11 -0.46 18.02
C SER A 97 12.40 -1.44 18.96
N LEU A 98 11.20 -1.12 19.42
CA LEU A 98 10.37 -2.00 20.25
C LEU A 98 9.93 -3.26 19.47
N LEU A 99 9.59 -3.10 18.19
CA LEU A 99 9.23 -4.21 17.31
C LEU A 99 10.43 -5.11 17.00
N ASP A 100 11.63 -4.54 16.85
CA ASP A 100 12.87 -5.29 16.66
C ASP A 100 13.20 -6.16 17.89
N LEU A 101 13.01 -5.62 19.10
CA LEU A 101 13.19 -6.36 20.36
C LEU A 101 12.23 -7.55 20.46
N ARG A 102 11.00 -7.39 19.96
CA ARG A 102 10.00 -8.46 19.96
C ARG A 102 10.30 -9.58 18.96
N THR A 103 11.11 -9.32 17.94
CA THR A 103 11.35 -10.24 16.81
C THR A 103 12.69 -10.98 16.94
N ASP A 104 13.32 -11.01 18.12
CA ASP A 104 14.57 -11.74 18.43
C ASP A 104 15.70 -11.58 17.39
N HIS A 105 15.91 -10.35 16.90
CA HIS A 105 17.03 -10.02 15.99
C HIS A 105 18.10 -9.21 16.72
N ILE A 106 18.71 -9.80 17.76
CA ILE A 106 19.59 -9.10 18.71
C ILE A 106 21.01 -8.85 18.16
N ALA A 107 21.46 -9.53 17.11
CA ALA A 107 22.88 -9.55 16.74
C ALA A 107 23.41 -8.38 15.87
N SER A 108 22.57 -7.49 15.30
CA SER A 108 23.02 -6.44 14.34
C SER A 108 22.55 -5.01 14.64
N LEU A 109 22.00 -4.76 15.84
CA LEU A 109 21.22 -3.57 16.16
C LEU A 109 22.06 -2.27 16.21
N THR A 110 23.24 -2.27 16.82
CA THR A 110 24.00 -1.03 17.05
C THR A 110 24.54 -0.43 15.75
N GLY A 111 25.08 -1.29 14.86
CA GLY A 111 25.60 -0.86 13.56
C GLY A 111 24.53 -0.41 12.57
N SER A 112 23.32 -0.98 12.62
CA SER A 112 22.20 -0.59 11.76
C SER A 112 21.53 0.71 12.22
N LYS A 113 21.41 0.92 13.53
CA LYS A 113 20.83 2.15 14.12
C LYS A 113 21.70 3.37 13.82
N ALA A 114 23.01 3.28 13.96
CA ALA A 114 23.93 4.37 13.62
C ALA A 114 23.84 4.77 12.13
N LYS A 115 23.70 3.80 11.22
CA LYS A 115 23.48 4.06 9.78
C LYS A 115 22.16 4.78 9.51
N THR A 116 21.09 4.39 10.21
CA THR A 116 19.77 5.02 10.10
C THR A 116 19.79 6.47 10.57
N VAL A 117 20.41 6.73 11.72
CA VAL A 117 20.57 8.09 12.26
C VAL A 117 21.43 8.94 11.32
N LYS A 118 22.58 8.41 10.84
CA LYS A 118 23.43 9.09 9.86
C LYS A 118 22.67 9.46 8.59
N SER A 119 21.91 8.51 8.03
CA SER A 119 21.11 8.75 6.83
C SER A 119 20.00 9.79 7.07
N SER A 120 19.39 9.80 8.25
CA SER A 120 18.33 10.75 8.59
C SER A 120 18.89 12.17 8.74
N ILE A 121 20.07 12.32 9.35
CA ILE A 121 20.79 13.59 9.41
C ILE A 121 21.15 14.08 8.01
N LEU A 122 21.63 13.19 7.14
CA LEU A 122 21.95 13.54 5.75
C LEU A 122 20.73 14.05 5.00
N VAL A 123 19.58 13.36 5.10
CA VAL A 123 18.32 13.78 4.49
C VAL A 123 17.86 15.12 5.04
N PHE A 124 17.94 15.33 6.36
CA PHE A 124 17.58 16.61 6.99
C PHE A 124 18.43 17.77 6.44
N LEU A 125 19.75 17.61 6.42
CA LEU A 125 20.68 18.62 5.91
C LEU A 125 20.47 18.88 4.41
N ALA A 126 20.25 17.83 3.63
CA ALA A 126 19.99 17.93 2.20
C ALA A 126 18.69 18.69 1.91
N LEU A 127 17.60 18.38 2.61
CA LEU A 127 16.34 19.13 2.45
C LEU A 127 16.52 20.58 2.85
N MET A 128 17.24 20.84 3.95
CA MET A 128 17.47 22.20 4.42
C MET A 128 18.24 23.04 3.39
N SER A 129 19.25 22.47 2.74
CA SER A 129 20.02 23.15 1.71
C SER A 129 19.28 23.26 0.37
N LEU A 130 18.48 22.27 -0.01
CA LEU A 130 17.71 22.28 -1.26
C LEU A 130 16.39 23.05 -1.19
N SER A 131 15.90 23.40 0.01
CA SER A 131 14.59 24.06 0.18
C SER A 131 14.40 25.32 -0.69
N PRO A 132 15.38 26.24 -0.81
CA PRO A 132 15.25 27.40 -1.69
C PRO A 132 15.09 27.03 -3.17
N VAL A 133 15.76 25.97 -3.61
CA VAL A 133 15.67 25.46 -4.99
C VAL A 133 14.33 24.79 -5.22
N LEU A 134 13.85 24.00 -4.25
CA LEU A 134 12.54 23.34 -4.33
C LEU A 134 11.40 24.36 -4.30
N ARG A 135 11.57 25.48 -3.59
CA ARG A 135 10.62 26.60 -3.61
C ARG A 135 10.46 27.17 -5.02
N THR A 136 11.55 27.36 -5.74
CA THR A 136 11.52 28.02 -7.07
C THR A 136 11.29 27.06 -8.24
N LEU A 137 11.34 25.74 -7.99
CA LEU A 137 11.31 24.69 -9.03
C LEU A 137 10.17 24.84 -10.04
N THR A 138 8.94 25.11 -9.56
CA THR A 138 7.76 25.21 -10.41
C THR A 138 7.10 26.59 -10.36
N ALA A 139 7.89 27.62 -10.03
CA ALA A 139 7.42 29.01 -9.97
C ALA A 139 6.86 29.51 -11.31
N ALA A 140 7.43 29.05 -12.44
CA ALA A 140 7.01 29.44 -13.79
C ALA A 140 5.74 28.71 -14.28
N THR A 141 5.33 27.63 -13.62
CA THR A 141 4.09 26.90 -13.95
C THR A 141 2.89 27.64 -13.34
N SER A 142 1.69 27.48 -13.88
CA SER A 142 0.46 28.04 -13.26
C SER A 142 0.05 27.25 -12.01
N SER A 143 -0.67 27.89 -11.09
CA SER A 143 -1.15 27.23 -9.86
C SER A 143 -2.18 26.13 -10.17
N ASP A 144 -3.13 26.39 -11.07
CA ASP A 144 -4.19 25.44 -11.46
C ASP A 144 -3.64 24.11 -11.96
N SER A 145 -2.58 24.16 -12.79
CA SER A 145 -1.90 22.96 -13.27
C SER A 145 -1.19 22.21 -12.14
N ILE A 146 -0.65 22.91 -11.15
CA ILE A 146 -0.01 22.29 -9.98
C ILE A 146 -1.04 21.59 -9.09
N TRP A 147 -2.18 22.23 -8.83
CA TRP A 147 -3.27 21.61 -8.08
C TRP A 147 -3.75 20.32 -8.76
N ALA A 148 -4.02 20.37 -10.07
CA ALA A 148 -4.44 19.20 -10.84
C ALA A 148 -3.37 18.09 -10.87
N LEU A 149 -2.10 18.45 -11.10
CA LEU A 149 -0.99 17.51 -11.13
C LEU A 149 -0.78 16.83 -9.77
N SER A 150 -0.87 17.59 -8.67
CA SER A 150 -0.76 17.06 -7.31
C SER A 150 -1.89 16.07 -6.98
N ALA A 151 -3.12 16.39 -7.40
CA ALA A 151 -4.27 15.49 -7.25
C ALA A 151 -4.05 14.19 -8.04
N CYS A 152 -3.60 14.29 -9.28
CA CYS A 152 -3.28 13.11 -10.11
C CYS A 152 -2.18 12.25 -9.49
N LEU A 153 -1.11 12.87 -8.97
CA LEU A 153 -0.02 12.16 -8.31
C LEU A 153 -0.46 11.50 -6.99
N PHE A 154 -1.34 12.12 -6.21
CA PHE A 154 -1.89 11.49 -5.01
C PHE A 154 -2.85 10.35 -5.32
N VAL A 155 -3.63 10.45 -6.39
CA VAL A 155 -4.44 9.33 -6.91
C VAL A 155 -3.53 8.19 -7.35
N LEU A 156 -2.48 8.48 -8.12
CA LEU A 156 -1.50 7.47 -8.54
C LEU A 156 -0.84 6.81 -7.32
N ASN A 157 -0.43 7.61 -6.33
CA ASN A 157 0.10 7.10 -5.07
C ASN A 157 -0.90 6.16 -4.37
N ALA A 158 -2.17 6.57 -4.22
CA ALA A 158 -3.19 5.75 -3.57
C ALA A 158 -3.50 4.46 -4.34
N LEU A 159 -3.45 4.46 -5.68
CA LEU A 159 -3.73 3.27 -6.49
C LEU A 159 -2.55 2.27 -6.50
N LEU A 160 -1.31 2.76 -6.50
CA LEU A 160 -0.11 1.93 -6.59
C LEU A 160 0.46 1.53 -5.22
N ALA A 161 -0.06 2.10 -4.13
CA ALA A 161 0.38 1.81 -2.79
C ALA A 161 0.16 0.33 -2.43
N ASP A 162 1.13 -0.22 -1.72
CA ASP A 162 1.07 -1.58 -1.24
C ASP A 162 0.35 -1.66 0.13
N TYR A 163 -0.88 -2.20 0.11
CA TYR A 163 -1.75 -2.33 1.29
C TYR A 163 -1.69 -3.68 1.97
N THR A 164 -1.04 -4.67 1.35
CA THR A 164 -1.14 -6.06 1.82
C THR A 164 -0.18 -6.33 2.98
N ALA A 165 -0.61 -7.14 3.95
CA ALA A 165 0.30 -7.69 4.95
C ALA A 165 1.31 -8.63 4.25
N LEU A 166 2.52 -8.71 4.80
CA LEU A 166 3.69 -9.41 4.25
C LEU A 166 3.32 -10.79 3.64
N GLN A 167 3.36 -10.92 2.31
CA GLN A 167 3.20 -12.21 1.62
C GLN A 167 4.43 -12.46 0.72
N PRO A 168 5.11 -13.62 0.84
CA PRO A 168 6.39 -13.90 0.20
C PRO A 168 6.35 -14.09 -1.33
N GLU A 169 5.22 -14.48 -1.91
CA GLU A 169 5.19 -15.09 -3.25
C GLU A 169 5.16 -14.10 -4.44
N LEU A 170 5.02 -12.79 -4.22
CA LEU A 170 4.86 -11.80 -5.31
C LEU A 170 5.82 -10.60 -5.22
N HIS A 171 7.08 -10.84 -4.86
CA HIS A 171 8.02 -9.79 -4.45
C HIS A 171 8.46 -8.79 -5.53
N ARG A 172 8.57 -9.17 -6.81
CA ARG A 172 9.18 -8.29 -7.84
C ARG A 172 8.26 -7.17 -8.31
N HIS A 173 7.04 -7.49 -8.78
CA HIS A 173 6.08 -6.49 -9.27
C HIS A 173 5.57 -5.56 -8.15
N ARG A 174 5.42 -6.11 -6.94
CA ARG A 174 4.99 -5.38 -5.75
C ARG A 174 6.03 -4.35 -5.26
N ARG A 175 7.32 -4.65 -5.47
CA ARG A 175 8.40 -3.69 -5.18
C ARG A 175 8.36 -2.50 -6.14
N LEU A 176 8.10 -2.72 -7.42
CA LEU A 176 8.06 -1.65 -8.42
C LEU A 176 6.87 -0.71 -8.20
N THR A 177 5.67 -1.26 -7.98
CA THR A 177 4.45 -0.48 -7.68
C THR A 177 4.60 0.34 -6.41
N SER A 178 5.15 -0.25 -5.33
CA SER A 178 5.43 0.46 -4.08
C SER A 178 6.44 1.61 -4.25
N VAL A 179 7.49 1.43 -5.06
CA VAL A 179 8.47 2.50 -5.34
C VAL A 179 7.83 3.61 -6.16
N LEU A 180 7.01 3.26 -7.16
CA LEU A 180 6.33 4.24 -7.99
C LEU A 180 5.29 5.05 -7.20
N SER A 181 4.55 4.41 -6.28
CA SER A 181 3.63 5.11 -5.36
C SER A 181 4.39 6.10 -4.47
N MET A 182 5.48 5.68 -3.83
CA MET A 182 6.30 6.55 -2.98
C MET A 182 6.86 7.74 -3.78
N ASN A 183 7.37 7.50 -4.98
CA ASN A 183 7.86 8.57 -5.85
C ASN A 183 6.74 9.53 -6.25
N ALA A 184 5.56 9.03 -6.59
CA ALA A 184 4.41 9.88 -6.91
C ALA A 184 4.01 10.78 -5.72
N ALA A 185 3.99 10.25 -4.51
CA ALA A 185 3.72 11.03 -3.30
C ALA A 185 4.77 12.12 -3.04
N ILE A 186 6.06 11.78 -3.15
CA ILE A 186 7.16 12.74 -2.97
C ILE A 186 7.13 13.81 -4.07
N SER A 187 6.91 13.43 -5.32
CA SER A 187 6.75 14.39 -6.42
C SER A 187 5.56 15.32 -6.19
N SER A 188 4.44 14.81 -5.68
CA SER A 188 3.28 15.64 -5.33
C SER A 188 3.63 16.65 -4.23
N ALA A 189 4.31 16.17 -3.17
CA ALA A 189 4.76 17.02 -2.08
C ALA A 189 5.72 18.12 -2.54
N VAL A 190 6.66 17.81 -3.45
CA VAL A 190 7.60 18.79 -4.01
C VAL A 190 6.89 19.86 -4.84
N VAL A 191 5.94 19.45 -5.70
CA VAL A 191 5.21 20.40 -6.56
C VAL A 191 4.25 21.26 -5.74
N LEU A 192 3.67 20.75 -4.65
CA LEU A 192 2.90 21.56 -3.69
C LEU A 192 3.80 22.48 -2.86
N ALA A 193 4.94 21.99 -2.38
CA ALA A 193 5.85 22.76 -1.54
C ALA A 193 6.34 24.04 -2.23
N SER A 194 6.54 24.02 -3.55
CA SER A 194 6.98 25.21 -4.30
C SER A 194 5.99 26.39 -4.25
N ARG A 195 4.74 26.15 -3.84
CA ARG A 195 3.73 27.21 -3.63
C ARG A 195 3.78 27.85 -2.25
N LEU A 196 4.60 27.33 -1.34
CA LEU A 196 4.74 27.91 -0.02
C LEU A 196 5.64 29.17 -0.06
N PRO A 197 5.29 30.21 0.71
CA PRO A 197 5.98 31.50 0.64
C PRO A 197 7.39 31.48 1.25
N SER A 198 7.66 30.60 2.22
CA SER A 198 8.91 30.56 2.98
C SER A 198 9.70 29.27 2.78
N ASP A 199 11.02 29.38 2.71
CA ASP A 199 11.93 28.23 2.61
C ASP A 199 11.80 27.30 3.83
N LEU A 200 11.49 27.87 5.00
CA LEU A 200 11.24 27.12 6.23
C LEU A 200 9.97 26.25 6.11
N ALA A 201 8.90 26.76 5.50
CA ALA A 201 7.67 26.00 5.29
C ALA A 201 7.86 24.88 4.26
N VAL A 202 8.61 25.15 3.18
CA VAL A 202 9.03 24.14 2.19
C VAL A 202 9.78 23.01 2.86
N PHE A 203 10.78 23.36 3.67
CA PHE A 203 11.56 22.40 4.45
C PHE A 203 10.68 21.55 5.36
N ALA A 204 9.83 22.19 6.16
CA ALA A 204 8.97 21.53 7.13
C ALA A 204 7.97 20.58 6.47
N LEU A 205 7.34 20.99 5.36
CA LEU A 205 6.39 20.18 4.61
C LEU A 205 7.08 18.95 3.99
N LEU A 206 8.26 19.13 3.40
CA LEU A 206 9.00 18.03 2.78
C LEU A 206 9.56 17.03 3.80
N LEU A 207 9.98 17.53 4.98
CA LEU A 207 10.37 16.67 6.09
C LEU A 207 9.20 15.79 6.53
N MET A 208 8.01 16.39 6.68
CA MET A 208 6.78 15.65 6.98
C MET A 208 6.40 14.68 5.86
N ALA A 209 6.54 15.07 4.59
CA ALA A 209 6.26 14.21 3.44
C ALA A 209 7.10 12.92 3.45
N ILE A 210 8.40 13.05 3.74
CA ILE A 210 9.30 11.89 3.86
C ILE A 210 8.88 11.01 5.04
N GLN A 211 8.46 11.60 6.16
CA GLN A 211 7.97 10.81 7.29
C GLN A 211 6.69 10.02 6.95
N LEU A 212 5.71 10.68 6.33
CA LEU A 212 4.41 10.06 6.01
C LEU A 212 4.47 9.08 4.83
N PHE A 213 5.29 9.34 3.81
CA PHE A 213 5.29 8.56 2.56
C PHE A 213 6.51 7.65 2.38
N ALA A 214 7.64 7.93 3.05
CA ALA A 214 8.83 7.07 2.98
C ALA A 214 8.99 6.19 4.23
N LEU A 215 8.85 6.77 5.42
CA LEU A 215 9.18 6.09 6.69
C LEU A 215 7.97 5.38 7.30
N PHE A 216 6.77 5.97 7.20
CA PHE A 216 5.57 5.38 7.78
C PHE A 216 5.12 4.08 7.09
N PRO A 217 5.15 3.92 5.75
CA PRO A 217 4.71 2.66 5.11
C PRO A 217 5.46 1.39 5.54
N PRO A 218 6.81 1.34 5.63
CA PRO A 218 7.50 0.17 6.16
C PRO A 218 7.19 -0.07 7.65
N LEU A 219 7.07 0.99 8.46
CA LEU A 219 6.68 0.88 9.87
C LEU A 219 5.26 0.32 10.02
N ARG A 220 4.30 0.83 9.25
CA ARG A 220 2.92 0.35 9.19
C ARG A 220 2.85 -1.15 8.87
N ARG A 221 3.61 -1.62 7.88
CA ARG A 221 3.67 -3.06 7.54
C ARG A 221 4.15 -3.92 8.69
N ARG A 222 5.05 -3.42 9.54
CA ARG A 222 5.47 -4.10 10.77
C ARG A 222 4.40 -4.03 11.85
N LEU A 223 3.69 -2.90 11.98
CA LEU A 223 2.59 -2.74 12.92
C LEU A 223 1.36 -3.61 12.55
N GLN A 224 1.19 -3.96 11.28
CA GLN A 224 0.14 -4.89 10.83
C GLN A 224 0.36 -6.35 11.28
N THR A 225 1.55 -6.72 11.76
CA THR A 225 1.76 -8.03 12.40
C THR A 225 1.46 -8.01 13.90
N CYS A 226 1.19 -6.84 14.47
CA CYS A 226 0.76 -6.70 15.86
C CYS A 226 -0.71 -7.11 16.05
N PRO A 227 -1.16 -7.31 17.31
CA PRO A 227 -2.54 -7.66 17.60
C PRO A 227 -3.55 -6.71 16.95
N VAL A 228 -4.71 -7.24 16.59
CA VAL A 228 -5.80 -6.50 15.91
C VAL A 228 -6.14 -5.19 16.62
N LEU A 229 -6.09 -5.18 17.96
CA LEU A 229 -6.33 -3.99 18.77
C LEU A 229 -5.39 -2.83 18.41
N VAL A 230 -4.10 -3.10 18.19
CA VAL A 230 -3.12 -2.07 17.78
C VAL A 230 -3.47 -1.51 16.41
N GLN A 231 -3.90 -2.36 15.48
CA GLN A 231 -4.30 -1.93 14.14
C GLN A 231 -5.53 -1.04 14.16
N ILE A 232 -6.54 -1.41 14.97
CA ILE A 232 -7.75 -0.61 15.15
C ILE A 232 -7.39 0.74 15.76
N LEU A 233 -6.62 0.76 16.86
CA LEU A 233 -6.21 2.00 17.53
C LEU A 233 -5.45 2.96 16.61
N ILE A 234 -4.50 2.46 15.82
CA ILE A 234 -3.74 3.31 14.88
C ILE A 234 -4.65 3.85 13.78
N THR A 235 -5.59 3.03 13.29
CA THR A 235 -6.53 3.45 12.24
C THR A 235 -7.50 4.51 12.76
N THR A 236 -8.06 4.33 13.95
CA THR A 236 -8.95 5.31 14.57
C THR A 236 -8.21 6.59 14.94
N ALA A 237 -6.97 6.49 15.43
CA ALA A 237 -6.14 7.66 15.72
C ALA A 237 -5.81 8.46 14.46
N LEU A 238 -5.37 7.81 13.37
CA LEU A 238 -5.06 8.49 12.11
C LEU A 238 -6.31 9.03 11.43
N GLY A 239 -7.38 8.25 11.34
CA GLY A 239 -8.64 8.68 10.74
C GLY A 239 -9.28 9.83 11.54
N GLY A 240 -9.29 9.73 12.87
CA GLY A 240 -9.78 10.79 13.75
C GLY A 240 -8.95 12.07 13.65
N SER A 241 -7.62 11.97 13.60
CA SER A 241 -6.73 13.12 13.41
C SER A 241 -6.96 13.79 12.06
N SER A 242 -7.10 12.99 10.99
CA SER A 242 -7.45 13.49 9.66
C SER A 242 -8.76 14.28 9.67
N LEU A 243 -9.84 13.71 10.22
CA LEU A 243 -11.14 14.40 10.28
C LEU A 243 -11.10 15.66 11.16
N ALA A 244 -10.41 15.61 12.30
CA ALA A 244 -10.25 16.75 13.19
C ALA A 244 -9.48 17.90 12.54
N LEU A 245 -8.48 17.58 11.71
CA LEU A 245 -7.72 18.59 10.96
C LEU A 245 -8.53 19.18 9.81
N THR A 246 -9.34 18.39 9.10
CA THR A 246 -10.16 18.88 7.98
C THR A 246 -11.39 19.68 8.44
N LEU A 247 -11.98 19.34 9.60
CA LEU A 247 -13.23 19.94 10.09
C LEU A 247 -13.25 21.49 10.11
N PRO A 248 -12.23 22.18 10.65
CA PRO A 248 -12.20 23.64 10.65
C PRO A 248 -11.85 24.26 9.29
N LEU A 249 -11.33 23.48 8.32
CA LEU A 249 -11.04 23.97 6.96
C LEU A 249 -12.28 23.94 6.08
N SER A 250 -13.01 22.81 6.08
CA SER A 250 -14.15 22.62 5.20
C SER A 250 -15.08 21.50 5.68
N THR A 251 -16.30 21.88 6.06
CA THR A 251 -17.38 20.95 6.39
C THR A 251 -17.73 20.00 5.23
N PRO A 252 -17.93 20.45 3.97
CA PRO A 252 -18.26 19.52 2.89
C PRO A 252 -17.12 18.53 2.61
N ALA A 253 -15.84 18.96 2.69
CA ALA A 253 -14.71 18.06 2.53
C ALA A 253 -14.68 16.99 3.65
N THR A 254 -14.99 17.38 4.89
CA THR A 254 -15.04 16.46 6.03
C THR A 254 -16.14 15.41 5.86
N ILE A 255 -17.31 15.80 5.34
CA ILE A 255 -18.39 14.86 5.02
C ILE A 255 -17.94 13.88 3.94
N LEU A 256 -17.34 14.36 2.85
CA LEU A 256 -16.86 13.51 1.76
C LEU A 256 -15.80 12.50 2.24
N ILE A 257 -14.86 12.94 3.08
CA ILE A 257 -13.81 12.09 3.65
C ILE A 257 -14.41 11.06 4.61
N THR A 258 -15.36 11.47 5.46
CA THR A 258 -16.05 10.57 6.39
C THR A 258 -16.80 9.47 5.63
N VAL A 259 -17.56 9.85 4.60
CA VAL A 259 -18.27 8.90 3.72
C VAL A 259 -17.27 7.97 3.03
N SER A 260 -16.15 8.51 2.54
CA SER A 260 -15.09 7.71 1.91
C SER A 260 -14.46 6.70 2.87
N PHE A 261 -14.19 7.08 4.12
CA PHE A 261 -13.68 6.16 5.14
C PHE A 261 -14.70 5.07 5.48
N ILE A 262 -15.96 5.43 5.72
CA ILE A 262 -17.02 4.44 5.99
C ILE A 262 -17.14 3.46 4.81
N PHE A 263 -17.11 3.99 3.58
CA PHE A 263 -17.20 3.18 2.39
C PHE A 263 -16.02 2.20 2.27
N VAL A 264 -14.78 2.69 2.39
CA VAL A 264 -13.57 1.88 2.24
C VAL A 264 -13.43 0.86 3.37
N THR A 265 -13.71 1.23 4.62
CA THR A 265 -13.49 0.37 5.79
C THR A 265 -14.60 -0.67 5.99
N PHE A 266 -15.86 -0.36 5.66
CA PHE A 266 -17.00 -1.23 5.98
C PHE A 266 -17.81 -1.67 4.76
N VAL A 267 -18.18 -0.74 3.88
CA VAL A 267 -19.05 -1.05 2.73
C VAL A 267 -18.31 -1.90 1.70
N ALA A 268 -17.08 -1.54 1.34
CA ALA A 268 -16.28 -2.27 0.35
C ALA A 268 -15.99 -3.73 0.77
N PRO A 269 -15.59 -4.03 2.03
CA PRO A 269 -15.57 -5.40 2.53
C PRO A 269 -16.91 -6.14 2.40
N GLY A 270 -18.03 -5.48 2.71
CA GLY A 270 -19.36 -6.07 2.56
C GLY A 270 -19.70 -6.42 1.11
N VAL A 271 -19.41 -5.51 0.18
CA VAL A 271 -19.55 -5.73 -1.27
C VAL A 271 -18.66 -6.88 -1.74
N LEU A 272 -17.41 -6.97 -1.25
CA LEU A 272 -16.51 -8.07 -1.58
C LEU A 272 -17.01 -9.41 -1.07
N VAL A 273 -17.54 -9.48 0.16
CA VAL A 273 -18.18 -10.71 0.69
C VAL A 273 -19.39 -11.09 -0.16
N TRP A 274 -20.26 -10.13 -0.49
CA TRP A 274 -21.40 -10.35 -1.38
C TRP A 274 -20.96 -10.84 -2.76
N ALA A 275 -19.87 -10.29 -3.31
CA ALA A 275 -19.36 -10.66 -4.63
C ALA A 275 -18.82 -12.10 -4.68
N GLN A 276 -18.46 -12.71 -3.54
CA GLN A 276 -17.98 -14.10 -3.50
C GLN A 276 -18.99 -15.09 -4.08
N LYS A 277 -20.30 -14.82 -3.96
CA LYS A 277 -21.35 -15.70 -4.48
C LYS A 277 -21.36 -15.83 -6.01
N TYR A 278 -20.73 -14.89 -6.71
CA TYR A 278 -20.59 -14.92 -8.17
C TYR A 278 -19.29 -15.58 -8.64
N LYS A 279 -18.42 -16.01 -7.71
CA LYS A 279 -17.15 -16.66 -8.08
C LYS A 279 -17.41 -18.11 -8.52
N ASN A 280 -17.27 -18.33 -9.82
CA ASN A 280 -17.41 -19.64 -10.45
C ASN A 280 -16.13 -20.00 -11.20
N GLU A 281 -15.29 -20.82 -10.57
CA GLU A 281 -14.11 -21.42 -11.19
C GLU A 281 -14.39 -22.90 -11.40
N ILE A 282 -14.53 -23.33 -12.65
CA ILE A 282 -14.63 -24.74 -12.98
C ILE A 282 -13.22 -25.24 -13.29
N ARG A 283 -12.70 -26.17 -12.49
CA ARG A 283 -11.44 -26.86 -12.78
C ARG A 283 -11.72 -28.32 -13.04
N GLY A 284 -11.10 -28.85 -14.09
CA GLY A 284 -10.95 -30.29 -14.19
C GLY A 284 -9.79 -30.80 -13.35
N THR A 285 -9.71 -32.10 -13.26
CA THR A 285 -8.62 -32.88 -12.65
C THR A 285 -7.33 -32.92 -13.48
N TRP A 286 -7.24 -32.17 -14.56
CA TRP A 286 -6.00 -32.00 -15.33
C TRP A 286 -5.15 -30.94 -14.66
N ASP A 287 -3.85 -31.20 -14.54
CA ASP A 287 -2.88 -30.21 -14.09
C ASP A 287 -2.52 -29.31 -15.28
N PRO A 288 -3.06 -28.08 -15.39
CA PRO A 288 -2.64 -27.18 -16.44
C PRO A 288 -1.14 -26.93 -16.25
N ALA A 289 -0.35 -27.22 -17.29
CA ALA A 289 1.09 -27.01 -17.24
C ALA A 289 1.39 -25.57 -16.78
N VAL A 290 1.99 -25.44 -15.59
CA VAL A 290 2.42 -24.14 -15.08
C VAL A 290 3.60 -23.71 -15.96
N PRO A 291 3.48 -22.61 -16.72
CA PRO A 291 4.56 -22.18 -17.60
C PRO A 291 5.80 -21.89 -16.76
N LYS A 292 6.88 -22.64 -17.00
CA LYS A 292 8.20 -22.32 -16.45
C LYS A 292 8.69 -21.08 -17.17
N ILE A 293 8.50 -19.91 -16.57
CA ILE A 293 9.10 -18.67 -17.06
C ILE A 293 10.60 -18.80 -16.78
N ASN A 294 11.41 -18.99 -17.83
CA ASN A 294 12.86 -18.89 -17.72
C ASN A 294 13.20 -17.47 -17.24
N ASN A 295 13.54 -17.34 -15.96
CA ASN A 295 14.17 -16.12 -15.45
C ASN A 295 15.58 -16.06 -16.05
N ALA A 296 15.69 -15.55 -17.28
CA ALA A 296 16.96 -15.22 -17.90
C ALA A 296 17.57 -14.01 -17.16
N ALA A 297 18.31 -14.28 -16.09
CA ALA A 297 19.19 -13.30 -15.45
C ALA A 297 20.30 -14.01 -14.67
N THR A 298 21.12 -14.76 -15.39
CA THR A 298 22.51 -15.02 -15.01
C THR A 298 23.36 -14.72 -16.24
N PHE A 299 23.62 -13.44 -16.48
CA PHE A 299 24.79 -13.04 -17.23
C PHE A 299 25.90 -12.81 -16.22
N SER A 300 26.89 -13.71 -16.28
CA SER A 300 28.22 -13.60 -15.68
C SER A 300 28.95 -12.36 -16.18
#